data_AF-A0A269TJS1-F1
#
_entry.id   AF-A0A269TJS1-F1
#
_cell.length_a   1.000
_cell.length_b   1.000
_cell.length_c   1.000
_cell.angle_alpha   90.00
_cell.angle_beta   90.00
_cell.angle_gamma   90.00
#
_symmetry.space_group_name_H-M   'P 1'
#
loop_
_entity.id
_entity.type
_entity.pdbx_description
1 polymer ?
#
loop_
_entity_poly.entity_id
_entity_poly.type
_entity_poly.pdbx_seq_one_letter_code
_entity_poly.pdbx_strand_id
1 'polypeptide(L)'
;MDIHGKIIKYRTPQEIAKWLDSYSLSYNSIIVGALDDQNLNNSQYYSEYSMLENYISVSAIDSFWSNYETKETNNNLDVWNGTSLSAPTITAIASILKTNYSSYFDKGSDSLIMKSALIAGSRNPQSFADWKSNVNDNIYDEQKGFGSVKFDKVRESLKHIRYEKIHRDNTYNNPYKMAEFFYEPGKYRINITWENKDSFETRWVRTGLFSGETKYEHIGPVPVDFEIQTDWEGKKIPAKNYRNKYYEEQKTNTKTIEINLEKRGWYYFNLSLGDENRRSDLDVAFTYSKI
;
A
#
# COMPACT_ATOMS: atom_id res chain seq x y z
N MET A 1 -24.23 0.58 -3.53
CA MET A 1 -24.74 1.97 -3.60
C MET A 1 -23.53 2.88 -3.44
N ASP A 2 -23.52 4.07 -4.03
CA ASP A 2 -22.46 5.04 -3.72
C ASP A 2 -22.68 5.65 -2.32
N ILE A 3 -21.74 6.48 -1.88
CA ILE A 3 -21.79 7.17 -0.58
C ILE A 3 -22.96 8.17 -0.46
N HIS A 4 -23.71 8.43 -1.53
CA HIS A 4 -24.92 9.25 -1.54
C HIS A 4 -26.20 8.41 -1.56
N GLY A 5 -26.09 7.10 -1.35
CA GLY A 5 -27.23 6.19 -1.36
C GLY A 5 -27.82 5.98 -2.75
N LYS A 6 -27.15 6.41 -3.84
CA LYS A 6 -27.58 6.04 -5.19
C LYS A 6 -27.22 4.59 -5.43
N ILE A 7 -28.20 3.85 -5.94
CA ILE A 7 -27.95 2.53 -6.52
C ILE A 7 -27.01 2.76 -7.72
N ILE A 8 -25.77 2.31 -7.59
CA ILE A 8 -24.86 2.18 -8.72
C ILE A 8 -25.54 1.14 -9.62
N LYS A 9 -26.20 1.60 -10.68
CA LYS A 9 -26.77 0.73 -11.70
C LYS A 9 -25.63 0.20 -12.56
N TYR A 10 -25.06 -0.91 -12.15
CA TYR A 10 -24.15 -1.68 -12.98
C TYR A 10 -24.91 -2.18 -14.21
N ARG A 11 -24.47 -1.82 -15.40
CA ARG A 11 -25.09 -2.21 -16.66
C ARG A 11 -24.69 -3.62 -17.06
N THR A 12 -23.55 -4.12 -16.58
CA THR A 12 -23.05 -5.48 -16.85
C THR A 12 -22.27 -6.08 -15.67
N PRO A 13 -22.17 -7.42 -15.54
CA PRO A 13 -21.30 -8.08 -14.55
C PRO A 13 -19.83 -7.65 -14.61
N GLN A 14 -19.33 -7.31 -15.81
CA GLN A 14 -17.97 -6.79 -15.99
C GLN A 14 -17.77 -5.41 -15.34
N GLU A 15 -18.82 -4.60 -15.18
CA GLU A 15 -18.74 -3.32 -14.46
C GLU A 15 -18.74 -3.49 -12.94
N ILE A 16 -19.25 -4.62 -12.44
CA ILE A 16 -19.22 -4.99 -11.01
C ILE A 16 -17.83 -5.53 -10.65
N ALA A 17 -17.28 -6.42 -11.48
CA ALA A 17 -15.96 -7.02 -11.29
C ALA A 17 -14.79 -6.02 -11.45
N LYS A 18 -15.06 -4.76 -11.80
CA LYS A 18 -14.04 -3.69 -11.86
C LYS A 18 -13.68 -3.13 -10.49
N TRP A 19 -14.37 -3.48 -9.41
CA TRP A 19 -14.19 -2.85 -8.11
C TRP A 19 -13.74 -3.84 -7.05
N LEU A 20 -12.68 -3.47 -6.34
CA LEU A 20 -12.26 -4.06 -5.06
C LEU A 20 -13.17 -3.51 -3.94
N ASP A 21 -14.49 -3.71 -4.07
CA ASP A 21 -15.48 -3.21 -3.09
C ASP A 21 -15.92 -4.33 -2.13
N SER A 22 -14.95 -5.08 -1.61
CA SER A 22 -15.20 -6.08 -0.59
C SER A 22 -14.15 -6.05 0.51
N TYR A 23 -14.62 -6.20 1.76
CA TYR A 23 -13.80 -6.45 2.94
C TYR A 23 -13.34 -7.93 3.01
N SER A 24 -13.57 -8.74 1.96
CA SER A 24 -13.07 -10.12 1.90
C SER A 24 -11.55 -10.17 1.71
N LEU A 25 -10.93 -9.06 1.29
CA LEU A 25 -9.49 -8.93 1.16
C LEU A 25 -8.91 -8.29 2.43
N SER A 26 -7.97 -8.98 3.07
CA SER A 26 -7.30 -8.47 4.26
C SER A 26 -6.43 -7.26 3.94
N TYR A 27 -6.45 -6.22 4.77
CA TYR A 27 -5.46 -5.13 4.70
C TYR A 27 -4.02 -5.59 4.90
N ASN A 28 -3.80 -6.78 5.49
CA ASN A 28 -2.47 -7.38 5.60
C ASN A 28 -2.02 -8.10 4.32
N SER A 29 -2.91 -8.26 3.34
CA SER A 29 -2.57 -8.86 2.04
C SER A 29 -1.87 -7.85 1.11
N ILE A 30 -1.12 -8.39 0.14
CA ILE A 30 -0.56 -7.61 -0.97
C ILE A 30 -1.53 -7.75 -2.14
N ILE A 31 -2.24 -6.66 -2.44
CA ILE A 31 -3.19 -6.61 -3.55
C ILE A 31 -2.45 -6.11 -4.79
N VAL A 32 -2.51 -6.88 -5.87
CA VAL A 32 -1.70 -6.67 -7.07
C VAL A 32 -2.58 -6.24 -8.25
N GLY A 33 -2.30 -5.07 -8.81
CA GLY A 33 -2.91 -4.62 -10.07
C GLY A 33 -2.13 -5.06 -11.29
N ALA A 34 -2.75 -4.92 -12.47
CA ALA A 34 -2.17 -5.28 -13.77
C ALA A 34 -1.78 -4.02 -14.57
N LEU A 35 -0.54 -3.99 -15.05
CA LEU A 35 -0.02 -2.96 -15.95
C LEU A 35 0.09 -3.48 -17.37
N ASP A 36 -0.13 -2.59 -18.33
CA ASP A 36 0.09 -2.83 -19.75
C ASP A 36 1.59 -3.06 -20.03
N ASP A 37 1.89 -4.15 -20.74
CA ASP A 37 3.25 -4.56 -21.07
C ASP A 37 3.94 -3.66 -22.10
N GLN A 38 3.16 -2.95 -22.93
CA GLN A 38 3.65 -1.97 -23.89
C GLN A 38 3.85 -0.59 -23.25
N ASN A 39 3.09 -0.29 -22.20
CA ASN A 39 3.17 0.99 -21.49
C ASN A 39 2.92 0.83 -19.99
N LEU A 40 4.00 0.74 -19.22
CA LEU A 40 3.97 0.60 -17.76
C LEU A 40 3.29 1.76 -17.02
N ASN A 41 2.95 2.85 -17.71
CA ASN A 41 2.19 3.96 -17.16
C ASN A 41 0.68 3.70 -17.18
N ASN A 42 0.23 2.75 -18.00
CA ASN A 42 -1.16 2.40 -18.18
C ASN A 42 -1.49 1.16 -17.34
N SER A 43 -2.56 1.24 -16.58
CA SER A 43 -3.23 0.06 -16.05
C SER A 43 -3.98 -0.65 -17.16
N GLN A 44 -4.08 -1.97 -17.05
CA GLN A 44 -4.97 -2.74 -17.90
C GLN A 44 -6.43 -2.41 -17.60
N TYR A 45 -7.27 -2.32 -18.64
CA TYR A 45 -8.67 -1.89 -18.52
C TYR A 45 -9.52 -2.81 -17.62
N TYR A 46 -9.08 -4.06 -17.45
CA TYR A 46 -9.73 -5.08 -16.64
C TYR A 46 -9.17 -5.16 -15.22
N SER A 47 -8.10 -4.42 -14.90
CA SER A 47 -7.53 -4.40 -13.56
C SER A 47 -8.56 -3.89 -12.55
N GLU A 48 -8.55 -4.53 -11.38
CA GLU A 48 -9.25 -4.12 -10.16
C GLU A 48 -9.15 -2.60 -9.94
N TYR A 49 -10.20 -1.90 -9.47
CA TYR A 49 -10.10 -0.53 -8.96
C TYR A 49 -10.39 -0.52 -7.47
N SER A 50 -9.54 0.17 -6.73
CA SER A 50 -9.74 0.54 -5.33
C SER A 50 -10.82 1.63 -5.21
N MET A 51 -11.98 1.32 -4.63
CA MET A 51 -13.05 2.33 -4.46
C MET A 51 -12.91 3.10 -3.15
N LEU A 52 -13.18 2.46 -2.00
CA LEU A 52 -13.12 3.06 -0.66
C LEU A 52 -12.67 2.09 0.43
N GLU A 53 -13.04 0.81 0.30
CA GLU A 53 -12.91 -0.18 1.37
C GLU A 53 -11.59 -0.97 1.32
N ASN A 54 -10.85 -0.89 0.23
CA ASN A 54 -9.53 -1.51 0.09
C ASN A 54 -8.66 -0.77 -0.92
N TYR A 55 -7.41 -1.18 -1.08
CA TYR A 55 -6.44 -0.50 -1.96
C TYR A 55 -5.47 -1.45 -2.66
N ILE A 56 -5.06 -1.08 -3.86
CA ILE A 56 -4.03 -1.82 -4.61
C ILE A 56 -2.68 -1.45 -4.01
N SER A 57 -1.92 -2.46 -3.59
CA SER A 57 -0.60 -2.21 -3.00
C SER A 57 0.39 -1.85 -4.10
N VAL A 58 0.51 -2.69 -5.11
CA VAL A 58 1.47 -2.48 -6.20
C VAL A 58 0.94 -3.10 -7.48
N SER A 59 1.55 -2.79 -8.61
CA SER A 59 1.21 -3.45 -9.87
C SER A 59 2.44 -4.01 -10.58
N ALA A 60 2.23 -5.07 -11.34
CA ALA A 60 3.22 -5.68 -12.20
C ALA A 60 2.67 -5.80 -13.62
N ILE A 61 3.56 -6.07 -14.57
CA ILE A 61 3.17 -6.41 -15.95
C ILE A 61 2.27 -7.64 -15.91
N ASP A 62 1.25 -7.65 -16.75
CA ASP A 62 0.24 -8.71 -16.84
C ASP A 62 0.53 -9.74 -17.93
N SER A 63 1.52 -9.50 -18.78
CA SER A 63 1.95 -10.45 -19.79
C SER A 63 3.09 -11.34 -19.28
N PHE A 64 2.97 -12.64 -19.57
CA PHE A 64 4.01 -13.62 -19.26
C PHE A 64 4.37 -14.38 -20.53
N TRP A 65 5.65 -14.38 -20.89
CA TRP A 65 6.14 -15.15 -22.03
C TRP A 65 6.69 -16.48 -21.51
N SER A 66 5.91 -17.55 -21.68
CA SER A 66 6.34 -18.89 -21.29
C SER A 66 7.29 -19.46 -22.33
N ASN A 67 8.53 -19.75 -21.92
CA ASN A 67 9.46 -20.56 -22.73
C ASN A 67 9.13 -22.07 -22.67
N TYR A 68 8.11 -22.46 -21.89
CA TYR A 68 7.72 -23.85 -21.66
C TYR A 68 6.42 -24.24 -22.37
N GLU A 69 5.73 -23.30 -23.03
CA GLU A 69 4.63 -23.67 -23.93
C GLU A 69 5.20 -24.48 -25.09
N THR A 70 4.94 -25.78 -25.08
CA THR A 70 5.20 -26.68 -26.19
C THR A 70 4.39 -26.18 -27.39
N LYS A 71 5.09 -25.87 -28.49
CA LYS A 71 4.55 -25.40 -29.78
C LYS A 71 3.61 -26.41 -30.46
N GLU A 72 2.55 -26.86 -29.81
CA GLU A 72 1.62 -27.83 -30.40
C GLU A 72 0.37 -27.20 -31.03
N THR A 73 0.16 -25.89 -30.92
CA THR A 73 -0.92 -25.21 -31.64
C THR A 73 -0.47 -23.88 -32.21
N ASN A 74 -0.19 -23.86 -33.52
CA ASN A 74 -0.14 -22.70 -34.42
C ASN A 74 0.66 -21.47 -33.95
N ASN A 75 1.97 -21.45 -34.22
CA ASN A 75 2.86 -20.31 -34.58
C ASN A 75 2.69 -18.88 -34.01
N ASN A 76 1.81 -18.65 -33.05
CA ASN A 76 1.71 -17.46 -32.24
C ASN A 76 1.99 -17.94 -30.82
N LEU A 77 3.01 -17.38 -30.18
CA LEU A 77 3.12 -17.46 -28.73
C LEU A 77 1.85 -16.78 -28.21
N ASP A 78 0.91 -17.56 -27.65
CA ASP A 78 -0.30 -16.97 -27.09
C ASP A 78 0.15 -16.13 -25.89
N VAL A 79 0.04 -14.81 -26.02
CA VAL A 79 0.29 -13.90 -24.91
C VAL A 79 -0.96 -13.91 -24.05
N TRP A 80 -0.90 -14.64 -22.95
CA TRP A 80 -1.94 -14.59 -21.92
C TRP A 80 -1.76 -13.29 -21.14
N ASN A 81 -2.87 -12.59 -20.92
CA ASN A 81 -2.92 -11.32 -20.18
C ASN A 81 -3.94 -11.46 -19.03
N GLY A 82 -3.55 -11.05 -17.82
CA GLY A 82 -4.44 -11.05 -16.66
C GLY A 82 -3.75 -10.63 -15.36
N THR A 83 -4.50 -10.11 -14.38
CA THR A 83 -4.00 -9.91 -13.00
C THR A 83 -3.48 -11.23 -12.40
N SER A 84 -4.04 -12.36 -12.83
CA SER A 84 -3.58 -13.72 -12.53
C SER A 84 -2.15 -14.03 -12.99
N LEU A 85 -1.53 -13.18 -13.82
CA LEU A 85 -0.13 -13.27 -14.25
C LEU A 85 0.76 -12.21 -13.58
N SER A 86 0.20 -11.07 -13.19
CA SER A 86 0.88 -10.06 -12.37
C SER A 86 1.15 -10.56 -10.94
N ALA A 87 0.19 -11.24 -10.30
CA ALA A 87 0.34 -11.75 -8.93
C ALA A 87 1.46 -12.81 -8.78
N PRO A 88 1.63 -13.78 -9.70
CA PRO A 88 2.79 -14.68 -9.72
C PRO A 88 4.13 -13.95 -9.82
N THR A 89 4.21 -12.83 -10.56
CA THR A 89 5.44 -12.02 -10.62
C THR A 89 5.81 -11.47 -9.25
N ILE A 90 4.85 -10.91 -8.52
CA ILE A 90 5.06 -10.45 -7.14
C ILE A 90 5.41 -11.61 -6.21
N THR A 91 4.79 -12.77 -6.40
CA THR A 91 5.09 -14.00 -5.65
C THR A 91 6.53 -14.48 -5.88
N ALA A 92 7.03 -14.40 -7.12
CA ALA A 92 8.40 -14.75 -7.46
C ALA A 92 9.40 -13.77 -6.82
N ILE A 93 9.13 -12.46 -6.90
CA ILE A 93 9.92 -11.43 -6.20
C ILE A 93 9.97 -11.75 -4.70
N ALA A 94 8.82 -12.03 -4.10
CA ALA A 94 8.72 -12.33 -2.68
C ALA A 94 9.51 -13.58 -2.30
N SER A 95 9.41 -14.64 -3.10
CA SER A 95 10.12 -15.91 -2.89
C SER A 95 11.64 -15.73 -2.98
N ILE A 96 12.12 -15.02 -4.00
CA ILE A 96 13.55 -14.73 -4.19
C ILE A 96 14.08 -13.91 -3.00
N LEU A 97 13.36 -12.85 -2.61
CA LEU A 97 13.80 -11.99 -1.51
C LEU A 97 13.79 -12.71 -0.17
N LYS A 98 12.74 -13.48 0.14
CA LYS A 98 12.66 -14.25 1.38
C LYS A 98 13.74 -15.32 1.47
N THR A 99 14.04 -16.01 0.36
CA THR A 99 15.06 -17.06 0.33
C THR A 99 16.47 -16.50 0.51
N ASN A 100 16.79 -15.40 -0.17
CA ASN A 100 18.15 -14.84 -0.19
C ASN A 100 18.43 -13.83 0.91
N TYR A 101 17.39 -13.32 1.57
CA TYR A 101 17.50 -12.27 2.59
C TYR A 101 16.61 -12.56 3.81
N SER A 102 16.51 -13.82 4.22
CA SER A 102 15.64 -14.30 5.30
C SER A 102 15.81 -13.52 6.62
N SER A 103 17.03 -13.09 6.94
CA SER A 103 17.32 -12.35 8.18
C SER A 103 16.56 -11.02 8.31
N TYR A 104 16.12 -10.42 7.20
CA TYR A 104 15.24 -9.25 7.26
C TYR A 104 13.79 -9.62 7.57
N PHE A 105 13.35 -10.81 7.18
CA PHE A 105 12.01 -11.36 7.42
C PHE A 105 11.87 -11.91 8.85
N ASP A 106 12.94 -12.46 9.41
CA ASP A 106 12.99 -12.94 10.80
C ASP A 106 12.71 -11.82 11.84
N LYS A 107 12.67 -10.55 11.42
CA LYS A 107 12.33 -9.40 12.27
C LYS A 107 10.85 -9.34 12.66
N GLY A 108 9.95 -9.97 11.92
CA GLY A 108 8.51 -9.85 12.16
C GLY A 108 7.63 -10.48 11.10
N SER A 109 6.43 -9.93 10.90
CA SER A 109 5.46 -10.47 9.93
C SER A 109 5.96 -10.32 8.48
N ASP A 110 6.15 -11.45 7.80
CA ASP A 110 6.59 -11.50 6.40
C ASP A 110 5.72 -10.67 5.47
N SER A 111 4.40 -10.75 5.64
CA SER A 111 3.45 -10.03 4.78
C SER A 111 3.61 -8.53 4.95
N LEU A 112 3.82 -8.06 6.18
CA LEU A 112 4.01 -6.65 6.48
C LEU A 112 5.34 -6.12 5.93
N ILE A 113 6.42 -6.88 6.15
CA ILE A 113 7.76 -6.55 5.67
C ILE A 113 7.77 -6.49 4.14
N MET A 114 7.25 -7.53 3.49
CA MET A 114 7.20 -7.60 2.03
C MET A 114 6.32 -6.48 1.45
N LYS A 115 5.13 -6.26 2.02
CA LYS A 115 4.21 -5.21 1.56
C LYS A 115 4.85 -3.83 1.66
N SER A 116 5.48 -3.51 2.79
CA SER A 116 6.16 -2.23 2.98
C SER A 116 7.30 -2.06 1.96
N ALA A 117 8.15 -3.07 1.80
CA ALA A 117 9.27 -3.02 0.84
C ALA A 117 8.80 -2.91 -0.61
N LEU A 118 7.72 -3.59 -0.99
CA LEU A 118 7.11 -3.50 -2.32
C LEU A 118 6.60 -2.07 -2.58
N ILE A 119 5.87 -1.47 -1.65
CA ILE A 119 5.33 -0.11 -1.78
C ILE A 119 6.45 0.92 -1.89
N ALA A 120 7.44 0.85 -1.01
CA ALA A 120 8.61 1.73 -1.03
C ALA A 120 9.47 1.52 -2.28
N GLY A 121 9.51 0.31 -2.86
CA GLY A 121 10.29 -0.02 -4.06
C GLY A 121 9.54 0.17 -5.39
N SER A 122 8.24 0.42 -5.37
CA SER A 122 7.44 0.64 -6.58
C SER A 122 7.51 2.08 -7.05
N ARG A 123 7.23 2.35 -8.34
CA ARG A 123 7.23 3.70 -8.91
C ARG A 123 6.05 3.93 -9.83
N ASN A 124 5.46 5.11 -9.76
CA ASN A 124 4.48 5.58 -10.75
C ASN A 124 5.18 6.63 -11.63
N PRO A 125 5.47 6.35 -12.92
CA PRO A 125 6.25 7.29 -13.72
C PRO A 125 5.58 8.66 -13.87
N GLN A 126 4.25 8.72 -13.78
CA GLN A 126 3.48 9.97 -13.81
C GLN A 126 3.70 10.80 -12.54
N SER A 127 3.94 10.19 -11.37
CA SER A 127 4.11 10.93 -10.11
C SER A 127 5.39 11.77 -10.09
N PHE A 128 6.40 11.44 -10.91
CA PHE A 128 7.67 12.15 -10.95
C PHE A 128 7.64 13.43 -11.78
N ALA A 129 6.77 13.51 -12.78
CA ALA A 129 6.66 14.67 -13.66
C ALA A 129 6.05 15.89 -12.92
N ASP A 130 5.28 15.64 -11.87
CA ASP A 130 4.46 16.64 -11.17
C ASP A 130 5.08 17.17 -9.86
N TRP A 131 6.37 16.94 -9.60
CA TRP A 131 7.09 17.50 -8.43
C TRP A 131 7.18 19.03 -8.53
N LYS A 132 6.14 19.71 -8.05
CA LYS A 132 6.11 21.18 -7.90
C LYS A 132 6.65 21.65 -6.56
N SER A 133 6.91 20.73 -5.63
CA SER A 133 7.38 21.01 -4.27
C SER A 133 8.41 19.96 -3.81
N ASN A 134 9.05 20.18 -2.66
CA ASN A 134 9.97 19.20 -2.04
C ASN A 134 9.28 17.90 -1.59
N VAL A 135 7.95 17.86 -1.59
CA VAL A 135 7.15 16.70 -1.21
C VAL A 135 6.19 16.36 -2.35
N ASN A 136 6.05 15.06 -2.63
CA ASN A 136 5.04 14.53 -3.51
C ASN A 136 3.96 13.81 -2.72
N ASP A 137 2.75 14.32 -2.86
CA ASP A 137 1.58 13.69 -2.28
C ASP A 137 0.79 12.85 -3.31
N ASN A 138 1.11 12.97 -4.61
CA ASN A 138 0.41 12.28 -5.69
C ASN A 138 1.13 10.99 -6.11
N ILE A 139 1.18 10.03 -5.20
CA ILE A 139 1.99 8.80 -5.35
C ILE A 139 1.17 7.52 -5.51
N TYR A 140 -0.14 7.61 -5.27
CA TYR A 140 -1.08 6.51 -5.32
C TYR A 140 -2.06 6.71 -6.48
N ASP A 141 -2.37 5.61 -7.17
CA ASP A 141 -3.37 5.54 -8.23
C ASP A 141 -4.30 4.37 -7.94
N GLU A 142 -5.61 4.58 -8.07
CA GLU A 142 -6.64 3.60 -7.68
C GLU A 142 -6.62 2.28 -8.49
N GLN A 143 -5.95 2.24 -9.65
CA GLN A 143 -5.77 1.03 -10.46
C GLN A 143 -4.34 0.49 -10.41
N LYS A 144 -3.35 1.38 -10.22
CA LYS A 144 -1.93 1.01 -10.23
C LYS A 144 -1.32 0.87 -8.84
N GLY A 145 -2.08 1.20 -7.80
CA GLY A 145 -1.60 1.29 -6.44
C GLY A 145 -0.46 2.30 -6.30
N PHE A 146 0.60 1.90 -5.60
CA PHE A 146 1.83 2.68 -5.48
C PHE A 146 2.75 2.60 -6.72
N GLY A 147 2.30 1.93 -7.78
CA GLY A 147 2.94 1.89 -9.10
C GLY A 147 3.60 0.55 -9.43
N SER A 148 4.42 0.58 -10.47
CA SER A 148 5.15 -0.57 -11.01
C SER A 148 6.28 -0.99 -10.08
N VAL A 149 6.30 -2.27 -9.72
CA VAL A 149 7.37 -2.84 -8.90
C VAL A 149 8.70 -2.85 -9.64
N LYS A 150 9.78 -2.43 -8.96
CA LYS A 150 11.17 -2.51 -9.45
C LYS A 150 12.00 -3.36 -8.49
N PHE A 151 12.42 -4.54 -8.92
CA PHE A 151 13.05 -5.54 -8.05
C PHE A 151 14.26 -5.00 -7.27
N ASP A 152 15.13 -4.25 -7.93
CA ASP A 152 16.32 -3.62 -7.34
C ASP A 152 15.94 -2.63 -6.22
N LYS A 153 14.88 -1.85 -6.42
CA LYS A 153 14.36 -0.89 -5.44
C LYS A 153 13.59 -1.53 -4.31
N VAL A 154 12.87 -2.62 -4.56
CA VAL A 154 12.27 -3.43 -3.49
C VAL A 154 13.35 -4.06 -2.62
N ARG A 155 14.40 -4.60 -3.23
CA ARG A 155 15.57 -5.13 -2.50
C ARG A 155 16.26 -4.03 -1.69
N GLU A 156 16.45 -2.83 -2.27
CA GLU A 156 16.98 -1.67 -1.55
C GLU A 156 16.10 -1.32 -0.34
N SER A 157 14.78 -1.26 -0.54
CA SER A 157 13.80 -0.96 0.51
C SER A 157 13.80 -2.00 1.62
N LEU A 158 13.93 -3.28 1.27
CA LEU A 158 14.05 -4.38 2.22
C LEU A 158 15.34 -4.28 3.05
N LYS A 159 16.46 -3.89 2.45
CA LYS A 159 17.72 -3.69 3.21
C LYS A 159 17.63 -2.55 4.21
N HIS A 160 16.74 -1.59 3.95
CA HIS A 160 16.44 -0.45 4.81
C HIS A 160 15.19 -0.66 5.69
N ILE A 161 14.77 -1.92 5.91
CA ILE A 161 13.64 -2.23 6.78
C ILE A 161 13.97 -1.98 8.25
N ARG A 162 13.05 -1.28 8.91
CA ARG A 162 12.90 -1.28 10.36
C ARG A 162 11.54 -1.83 10.73
N TYR A 163 11.53 -2.81 11.63
CA TYR A 163 10.32 -3.42 12.14
C TYR A 163 10.19 -3.03 13.60
N GLU A 164 9.15 -2.28 13.93
CA GLU A 164 8.98 -1.63 15.22
C GLU A 164 7.58 -1.93 15.75
N LYS A 165 7.41 -1.85 17.07
CA LYS A 165 6.08 -1.90 17.71
C LYS A 165 5.72 -0.51 18.20
N ILE A 166 4.59 0.02 17.74
CA ILE A 166 3.98 1.21 18.34
C ILE A 166 3.00 0.76 19.41
N HIS A 167 3.08 1.37 20.58
CA HIS A 167 2.22 1.03 21.71
C HIS A 167 0.97 1.89 21.71
N ARG A 168 -0.10 1.38 22.34
CA ARG A 168 -1.38 2.12 22.48
C ARG A 168 -1.24 3.53 23.08
N ASP A 169 -0.19 3.77 23.88
CA ASP A 169 0.07 5.05 24.55
C ASP A 169 0.86 6.04 23.65
N ASN A 170 1.26 5.62 22.44
CA ASN A 170 1.88 6.48 21.44
C ASN A 170 0.82 7.30 20.70
N THR A 171 0.51 8.47 21.25
CA THR A 171 -0.53 9.39 20.76
C THR A 171 0.10 10.60 20.04
N TYR A 172 -0.72 11.47 19.47
CA TYR A 172 -0.21 12.70 18.80
C TYR A 172 0.68 13.56 19.73
N ASN A 173 0.35 13.60 21.03
CA ASN A 173 1.12 14.34 22.04
C ASN A 173 2.35 13.57 22.56
N ASN A 174 2.41 12.25 22.31
CA ASN A 174 3.49 11.37 22.72
C ASN A 174 3.84 10.37 21.58
N PRO A 175 4.31 10.86 20.41
CA PRO A 175 4.53 9.99 19.27
C PRO A 175 5.70 9.03 19.54
N TYR A 176 5.61 7.82 18.99
CA TYR A 176 6.78 6.97 18.85
C TYR A 176 7.76 7.64 17.89
N LYS A 177 9.04 7.71 18.27
CA LYS A 177 10.07 8.41 17.50
C LYS A 177 11.12 7.44 17.01
N MET A 178 11.30 7.42 15.71
CA MET A 178 12.36 6.70 15.03
C MET A 178 13.32 7.69 14.39
N ALA A 179 14.59 7.34 14.25
CA ALA A 179 15.60 8.18 13.60
C ALA A 179 16.35 7.37 12.53
N GLU A 180 16.55 7.96 11.36
CA GLU A 180 17.36 7.37 10.28
C GLU A 180 18.37 8.40 9.76
N PHE A 181 19.59 7.96 9.48
CA PHE A 181 20.62 8.83 8.94
C PHE A 181 20.70 8.67 7.42
N PHE A 182 20.39 9.73 6.68
CA PHE A 182 20.54 9.73 5.24
C PHE A 182 21.93 10.25 4.86
N TYR A 183 22.75 9.36 4.29
CA TYR A 183 24.11 9.67 3.87
C TYR A 183 24.17 10.57 2.64
N GLU A 184 23.21 10.43 1.75
CA GLU A 184 23.16 11.16 0.48
C GLU A 184 21.87 11.99 0.39
N PRO A 185 21.97 13.29 0.05
CA PRO A 185 20.79 14.04 -0.33
C PRO A 185 20.17 13.47 -1.61
N GLY A 186 18.89 13.75 -1.83
CA GLY A 186 18.18 13.35 -3.03
C GLY A 186 16.74 12.96 -2.77
N LYS A 187 16.13 12.36 -3.78
CA LYS A 187 14.71 11.97 -3.76
C LYS A 187 14.56 10.60 -3.14
N TYR A 188 13.68 10.46 -2.15
CA TYR A 188 13.40 9.18 -1.49
C TYR A 188 11.91 8.94 -1.43
N ARG A 189 11.52 7.67 -1.57
CA ARG A 189 10.20 7.19 -1.19
C ARG A 189 10.33 6.51 0.17
N ILE A 190 9.57 6.98 1.14
CA ILE A 190 9.56 6.50 2.51
C ILE A 190 8.17 5.98 2.80
N ASN A 191 8.08 4.77 3.35
CA ASN A 191 6.83 4.08 3.62
C ASN A 191 6.79 3.52 5.03
N ILE A 192 5.61 3.59 5.65
CA ILE A 192 5.23 2.75 6.77
C ILE A 192 4.04 1.89 6.37
N THR A 193 4.01 0.65 6.82
CA THR A 193 2.83 -0.21 6.75
C THR A 193 2.65 -0.85 8.12
N TRP A 194 1.43 -0.89 8.64
CA TRP A 194 1.15 -1.48 9.97
C TRP A 194 0.20 -2.67 9.88
N GLU A 195 0.34 -3.58 10.83
CA GLU A 195 -0.54 -4.74 10.93
C GLU A 195 -1.96 -4.30 11.29
N ASN A 196 -2.92 -4.72 10.48
CA ASN A 196 -4.32 -4.51 10.72
C ASN A 196 -4.90 -5.63 11.60
N LYS A 197 -5.39 -5.29 12.80
CA LYS A 197 -5.89 -6.24 13.81
C LYS A 197 -7.39 -6.12 14.13
N ASP A 198 -8.00 -4.98 13.83
CA ASP A 198 -9.42 -4.71 14.13
C ASP A 198 -10.00 -3.77 13.08
N SER A 199 -10.83 -4.28 12.16
CA SER A 199 -11.46 -3.48 11.10
C SER A 199 -12.97 -3.42 11.19
N PHE A 200 -13.56 -4.00 12.23
CA PHE A 200 -15.01 -4.14 12.34
C PHE A 200 -15.51 -3.64 13.68
N GLU A 201 -16.48 -2.74 13.65
CA GLU A 201 -17.23 -2.37 14.85
C GLU A 201 -18.40 -3.34 15.04
N THR A 202 -18.57 -3.87 16.26
CA THR A 202 -19.72 -4.69 16.62
C THR A 202 -20.81 -3.86 17.27
N ARG A 203 -22.02 -3.89 16.74
CA ARG A 203 -23.20 -3.21 17.32
C ARG A 203 -24.36 -4.19 17.46
N TRP A 204 -24.98 -4.24 18.64
CA TRP A 204 -26.22 -5.01 18.82
C TRP A 204 -27.40 -4.21 18.29
N VAL A 205 -28.11 -4.74 17.28
CA VAL A 205 -29.28 -4.09 16.69
C VAL A 205 -30.52 -4.87 17.06
N ARG A 206 -31.46 -4.20 17.74
CA ARG A 206 -32.74 -4.78 18.12
C ARG A 206 -33.62 -4.94 16.87
N THR A 207 -33.95 -6.18 16.53
CA THR A 207 -34.81 -6.53 15.38
C THR A 207 -36.24 -6.87 15.79
N GLY A 208 -36.52 -6.93 17.10
CA GLY A 208 -37.86 -7.17 17.64
C GLY A 208 -37.97 -6.89 19.14
N LEU A 209 -39.15 -7.16 19.72
CA LEU A 209 -39.42 -6.84 21.14
C LEU A 209 -38.49 -7.61 22.11
N PHE A 210 -38.06 -8.83 21.74
CA PHE A 210 -37.14 -9.66 22.54
C PHE A 210 -35.99 -10.26 21.71
N SER A 211 -35.76 -9.75 20.50
CA SER A 211 -34.73 -10.25 19.59
C SER A 211 -33.84 -9.12 19.10
N GLY A 212 -32.58 -9.48 18.85
CA GLY A 212 -31.61 -8.64 18.17
C GLY A 212 -30.60 -9.49 17.44
N GLU A 213 -29.79 -8.84 16.62
CA GLU A 213 -28.67 -9.43 15.92
C GLU A 213 -27.44 -8.56 16.10
N THR A 214 -26.26 -9.18 16.16
CA THR A 214 -24.99 -8.45 16.10
C THR A 214 -24.75 -8.04 14.66
N LYS A 215 -24.69 -6.74 14.40
CA LYS A 215 -24.21 -6.19 13.13
C LYS A 215 -22.72 -5.88 13.24
N TYR A 216 -22.01 -6.19 12.18
CA TYR A 216 -20.60 -5.86 11.98
C TYR A 216 -20.53 -4.75 10.95
N GLU A 217 -19.93 -3.62 11.32
CA GLU A 217 -19.72 -2.48 10.43
C GLU A 217 -18.23 -2.35 10.12
N HIS A 218 -17.87 -2.34 8.83
CA HIS A 218 -16.47 -2.24 8.43
C HIS A 218 -15.97 -0.79 8.52
N ILE A 219 -15.10 -0.53 9.48
CA ILE A 219 -14.60 0.80 9.81
C ILE A 219 -13.15 1.03 9.33
N GLY A 220 -12.54 0.04 8.69
CA GLY A 220 -11.17 0.13 8.15
C GLY A 220 -10.08 -0.07 9.20
N PRO A 221 -8.81 0.14 8.87
CA PRO A 221 -7.70 -0.10 9.79
C PRO A 221 -7.64 0.95 10.92
N VAL A 222 -6.92 0.62 12.00
CA VAL A 222 -6.60 1.60 13.04
C VAL A 222 -5.78 2.74 12.42
N PRO A 223 -6.17 4.01 12.57
CA PRO A 223 -5.47 5.12 11.94
C PRO A 223 -4.14 5.40 12.64
N VAL A 224 -3.07 5.39 11.85
CA VAL A 224 -1.71 5.74 12.25
C VAL A 224 -1.29 7.01 11.52
N ASP A 225 -0.95 8.05 12.25
CA ASP A 225 -0.34 9.26 11.72
C ASP A 225 1.17 9.05 11.51
N PHE A 226 1.69 9.68 10.46
CA PHE A 226 3.10 9.60 10.09
C PHE A 226 3.62 10.97 9.72
N GLU A 227 4.69 11.40 10.37
CA GLU A 227 5.30 12.71 10.16
C GLU A 227 6.83 12.59 10.12
N ILE A 228 7.45 13.29 9.17
CA ILE A 228 8.90 13.45 9.11
C ILE A 228 9.27 14.78 9.75
N GLN A 229 10.29 14.77 10.61
CA GLN A 229 10.87 15.96 11.21
C GLN A 229 12.38 16.02 10.95
N THR A 230 12.87 17.18 10.51
CA THR A 230 14.31 17.45 10.36
C THR A 230 14.91 17.96 11.68
N ASP A 231 16.16 17.60 11.95
CA ASP A 231 16.87 18.02 13.17
C ASP A 231 17.25 19.52 13.15
N TRP A 232 17.59 20.09 11.98
CA TRP A 232 18.10 21.46 11.85
C TRP A 232 17.02 22.54 11.69
N GLU A 233 15.88 22.21 11.11
CA GLU A 233 14.79 23.18 10.84
C GLU A 233 13.60 22.98 11.78
N GLY A 234 13.50 21.82 12.44
CA GLY A 234 12.32 21.44 13.21
C GLY A 234 11.05 21.34 12.37
N LYS A 235 11.17 21.42 11.04
CA LYS A 235 10.05 21.39 10.10
C LYS A 235 9.42 20.01 10.12
N LYS A 236 8.12 19.99 10.33
CA LYS A 236 7.28 18.81 10.35
C LYS A 236 6.59 18.64 9.00
N ILE A 237 6.67 17.43 8.45
CA ILE A 237 6.12 17.08 7.14
C ILE A 237 5.20 15.87 7.33
N PRO A 238 3.88 16.08 7.46
CA PRO A 238 2.93 14.99 7.65
C PRO A 238 2.69 14.25 6.33
N ALA A 239 2.68 12.91 6.38
CA ALA A 239 2.24 12.10 5.26
C ALA A 239 0.71 12.12 5.16
N LYS A 240 0.21 12.52 3.99
CA LYS A 240 -1.22 12.64 3.72
C LYS A 240 -1.87 11.28 3.48
N ASN A 241 -3.16 11.19 3.76
CA ASN A 241 -3.96 10.05 3.35
C ASN A 241 -4.18 10.09 1.83
N TYR A 242 -4.25 8.91 1.21
CA TYR A 242 -4.49 8.80 -0.21
C TYR A 242 -5.94 9.09 -0.53
N ARG A 243 -6.17 9.68 -1.69
CA ARG A 243 -7.51 9.97 -2.17
C ARG A 243 -7.76 9.29 -3.50
N ASN A 244 -8.98 8.83 -3.70
CA ASN A 244 -9.41 8.29 -5.00
C ASN A 244 -9.66 9.45 -6.00
N LYS A 245 -10.06 9.12 -7.24
CA LYS A 245 -10.38 10.14 -8.25
C LYS A 245 -11.54 11.07 -7.89
N TYR A 246 -12.33 10.71 -6.88
CA TYR A 246 -13.45 11.49 -6.36
C TYR A 246 -13.06 12.33 -5.12
N TYR A 247 -11.77 12.41 -4.78
CA TYR A 247 -11.23 13.11 -3.61
C TYR A 247 -11.63 12.52 -2.25
N GLU A 248 -12.12 11.28 -2.23
CA GLU A 248 -12.47 10.57 -1.00
C GLU A 248 -11.25 9.85 -0.44
N GLU A 249 -11.12 9.85 0.89
CA GLU A 249 -9.99 9.21 1.58
C GLU A 249 -10.08 7.69 1.49
N GLN A 250 -9.00 7.06 1.01
CA GLN A 250 -8.89 5.61 0.96
C GLN A 250 -8.54 5.04 2.34
N LYS A 251 -9.29 4.03 2.77
CA LYS A 251 -8.96 3.24 3.97
C LYS A 251 -7.72 2.39 3.67
N THR A 252 -6.59 2.72 4.30
CA THR A 252 -5.31 2.01 4.08
C THR A 252 -4.55 1.80 5.38
N ASN A 253 -3.84 0.68 5.50
CA ASN A 253 -2.92 0.40 6.61
C ASN A 253 -1.47 0.76 6.26
N THR A 254 -1.29 1.79 5.43
CA THR A 254 0.01 2.22 4.94
C THR A 254 0.02 3.74 4.78
N LYS A 255 1.18 4.36 4.96
CA LYS A 255 1.42 5.76 4.63
C LYS A 255 2.77 5.88 3.95
N THR A 256 2.83 6.66 2.89
CA THR A 256 3.99 6.81 2.03
C THR A 256 4.13 8.27 1.70
N ILE A 257 5.37 8.71 1.58
CA ILE A 257 5.72 10.05 1.17
C ILE A 257 6.92 9.96 0.24
N GLU A 258 6.90 10.70 -0.86
CA GLU A 258 8.13 10.97 -1.59
C GLU A 258 8.62 12.38 -1.25
N ILE A 259 9.88 12.48 -0.92
CA ILE A 259 10.48 13.72 -0.42
C ILE A 259 11.86 13.94 -1.02
N ASN A 260 12.19 15.19 -1.32
CA ASN A 260 13.53 15.63 -1.62
C ASN A 260 14.28 15.95 -0.32
N LEU A 261 15.24 15.11 0.04
CA LEU A 261 16.14 15.34 1.17
C LEU A 261 17.26 16.27 0.71
N GLU A 262 17.23 17.53 1.11
CA GLU A 262 18.19 18.55 0.66
C GLU A 262 19.59 18.37 1.26
N LYS A 263 19.69 17.73 2.42
CA LYS A 263 20.93 17.59 3.19
C LYS A 263 21.09 16.18 3.70
N ARG A 264 22.35 15.76 3.85
CA ARG A 264 22.69 14.59 4.66
C ARG A 264 22.41 14.89 6.13
N GLY A 265 21.96 13.92 6.90
CA GLY A 265 21.71 14.10 8.33
C GLY A 265 20.69 13.16 8.91
N TRP A 266 20.36 13.41 10.18
CA TRP A 266 19.32 12.67 10.88
C TRP A 266 17.94 13.20 10.52
N TYR A 267 17.07 12.27 10.16
CA TYR A 267 15.64 12.52 9.97
C TYR A 267 14.87 11.71 11.01
N TYR A 268 13.94 12.37 11.67
CA TYR A 268 13.08 11.75 12.68
C TYR A 268 11.71 11.43 12.07
N PHE A 269 11.19 10.28 12.44
CA PHE A 269 9.93 9.74 11.97
C PHE A 269 9.03 9.55 13.18
N ASN A 270 7.98 10.37 13.25
CA ASN A 270 7.02 10.37 14.34
C ASN A 270 5.80 9.54 13.92
N LEU A 271 5.42 8.57 14.75
CA LEU A 271 4.24 7.71 14.58
C LEU A 271 3.29 7.88 15.74
N SER A 272 2.00 8.07 15.47
CA SER A 272 0.98 8.19 16.52
C SER A 272 -0.35 7.55 16.14
N LEU A 273 -1.06 7.04 17.14
CA LEU A 273 -2.39 6.43 17.00
C LEU A 273 -3.50 7.47 17.17
N GLY A 274 -4.33 7.63 16.14
CA GLY A 274 -5.38 8.66 16.10
C GLY A 274 -6.67 8.29 16.86
N ASP A 275 -7.08 7.03 16.83
CA ASP A 275 -8.39 6.57 17.35
C ASP A 275 -8.29 6.05 18.78
N GLU A 276 -8.71 6.87 19.75
CA GLU A 276 -8.64 6.58 21.19
C GLU A 276 -9.31 5.26 21.57
N ASN A 277 -10.41 4.91 20.91
CA ASN A 277 -11.23 3.75 21.26
C ASN A 277 -10.66 2.44 20.69
N ARG A 278 -9.80 2.53 19.68
CA ARG A 278 -9.22 1.37 18.96
C ARG A 278 -7.70 1.30 19.07
N ARG A 279 -7.09 2.14 19.92
CA ARG A 279 -5.64 2.09 20.17
C ARG A 279 -5.26 0.72 20.73
N SER A 280 -4.43 0.03 19.99
CA SER A 280 -3.82 -1.24 20.38
C SER A 280 -2.36 -1.22 19.95
N ASP A 281 -1.57 -2.14 20.50
CA ASP A 281 -0.18 -2.29 20.09
C ASP A 281 -0.13 -2.83 18.64
N LEU A 282 0.48 -2.04 17.75
CA LEU A 282 0.58 -2.35 16.33
C LEU A 282 2.03 -2.59 15.94
N ASP A 283 2.24 -3.64 15.16
CA ASP A 283 3.52 -3.88 14.51
C ASP A 283 3.59 -3.05 13.22
N VAL A 284 4.72 -2.38 12.99
CA VAL A 284 4.93 -1.41 11.92
C VAL A 284 6.22 -1.72 11.17
N ALA A 285 6.13 -1.82 9.85
CA ALA A 285 7.26 -1.95 8.95
C ALA A 285 7.55 -0.61 8.27
N PHE A 286 8.67 0.01 8.62
CA PHE A 286 9.21 1.19 7.95
C PHE A 286 10.25 0.79 6.90
N THR A 287 10.12 1.31 5.70
CA THR A 287 11.06 1.09 4.60
C THR A 287 11.29 2.37 3.81
N TYR A 288 12.42 2.45 3.11
CA TYR A 288 12.65 3.52 2.15
C TYR A 288 13.59 3.08 1.02
N SER A 289 13.43 3.72 -0.14
CA SER A 289 14.42 3.64 -1.21
C SER A 289 14.58 4.96 -1.93
N LYS A 290 15.78 5.16 -2.49
CA LYS A 290 16.10 6.30 -3.35
C LYS A 290 15.33 6.18 -4.66
N ILE A 291 14.77 7.30 -5.12
CA ILE A 291 14.05 7.41 -6.39
C ILE A 291 15.04 7.49 -7.54
#